data_AF-A6BIW1-F1
#
_entry.id   AF-A6BIW1-F1
#
_cell.length_a   1.000
_cell.length_b   1.000
_cell.length_c   1.000
_cell.angle_alpha   90.00
_cell.angle_beta   90.00
_cell.angle_gamma   90.00
#
_symmetry.space_group_name_H-M   'P 1'
#
loop_
_entity.id
_entity.type
_entity.pdbx_description
1 polymer ?
#
loop_
_entity_poly.entity_id
_entity_poly.type
_entity_poly.pdbx_seq_one_letter_code
_entity_poly.pdbx_strand_id
1 'polypeptide(L)'
;MQCRRQYRVHSVFLKIHFLYVILKLLELIRKYKYSKGLLLMNQETQGLSKQQIKSRETRAKIFQAAKRILQKQGYEQLSIKNICEEAGVSNGSFYHHFKTKDDLLSYYIEEQPSMDPDLLELPSSAAETKEAIISVYLNYVHYCEELGVEFMANYYTPKNQSLNPLIRTERPYPIVTVHDYLKRVIESGIISPSADLEDITTDIRMIVIGNVFEWCLKSGDADFEGNMRRSLTTYLNGLF
;
A
#
# COMPACT_ATOMS: atom_id res chain seq x y z
N MET A 1 -3.85 52.35 -14.60
CA MET A 1 -3.99 50.95 -15.07
C MET A 1 -2.78 50.03 -14.79
N GLN A 2 -1.67 50.49 -14.18
CA GLN A 2 -0.47 49.66 -13.95
C GLN A 2 -0.46 48.82 -12.65
N CYS A 3 -1.29 49.14 -11.65
CA CYS A 3 -1.21 48.49 -10.33
C CYS A 3 -1.77 47.04 -10.30
N ARG A 4 -2.75 46.67 -11.15
CA ARG A 4 -3.36 45.31 -11.12
C ARG A 4 -2.53 44.20 -11.79
N ARG A 5 -1.55 44.55 -12.65
CA ARG A 5 -0.70 43.55 -13.33
C ARG A 5 0.39 42.99 -12.42
N GLN A 6 0.86 43.77 -11.45
CA GLN A 6 1.97 43.40 -10.57
C GLN A 6 1.57 42.37 -9.49
N TYR A 7 0.33 42.44 -8.98
CA TYR A 7 -0.22 41.45 -8.03
C TYR A 7 -0.45 40.05 -8.64
N ARG A 8 -0.80 39.98 -9.94
CA ARG A 8 -1.12 38.70 -10.59
C ARG A 8 0.14 37.85 -10.84
N VAL A 9 1.27 38.49 -11.16
CA VAL A 9 2.56 37.80 -11.35
C VAL A 9 3.12 37.32 -10.01
N HIS A 10 2.96 38.10 -8.94
CA HIS A 10 3.37 37.73 -7.59
C HIS A 10 2.59 36.51 -7.05
N SER A 11 1.28 36.43 -7.32
CA SER A 11 0.43 35.31 -6.90
C SER A 11 0.78 33.98 -7.61
N VAL A 12 1.13 34.03 -8.89
CA VAL A 12 1.55 32.82 -9.64
C VAL A 12 2.92 32.34 -9.17
N PHE A 13 3.84 33.27 -8.91
CA PHE A 13 5.17 32.94 -8.38
C PHE A 13 5.08 32.29 -6.99
N LEU A 14 4.20 32.79 -6.12
CA LEU A 14 3.95 32.21 -4.80
C LEU A 14 3.37 30.78 -4.89
N LYS A 15 2.47 30.52 -5.85
CA LYS A 15 1.90 29.18 -6.08
C LYS A 15 2.91 28.18 -6.63
N ILE A 16 3.77 28.59 -7.55
CA ILE A 16 4.83 27.74 -8.11
C ILE A 16 5.87 27.41 -7.04
N HIS A 17 6.25 28.41 -6.22
CA HIS A 17 7.15 28.20 -5.09
C HIS A 17 6.54 27.27 -4.05
N PHE A 18 5.26 27.42 -3.73
CA PHE A 18 4.55 26.53 -2.80
C PHE A 18 4.46 25.09 -3.33
N LEU A 19 4.17 24.90 -4.61
CA LEU A 19 4.15 23.57 -5.24
C LEU A 19 5.55 22.93 -5.27
N TYR A 20 6.59 23.71 -5.56
CA TYR A 20 7.98 23.25 -5.52
C TYR A 20 8.40 22.82 -4.10
N VAL A 21 8.01 23.59 -3.08
CA VAL A 21 8.26 23.28 -1.66
C VAL A 21 7.52 22.00 -1.27
N ILE A 22 6.27 21.80 -1.69
CA ILE A 22 5.51 20.56 -1.46
C ILE A 22 6.21 19.37 -2.12
N LEU A 23 6.63 19.47 -3.39
CA LEU A 23 7.33 18.40 -4.08
C LEU A 23 8.67 18.05 -3.41
N LYS A 24 9.44 19.05 -2.99
CA LYS A 24 10.68 18.88 -2.20
C LYS A 24 10.41 18.21 -0.86
N LEU A 25 9.33 18.58 -0.17
CA LEU A 25 8.91 17.96 1.08
C LEU A 25 8.49 16.50 0.87
N LEU A 26 7.73 16.20 -0.19
CA LEU A 26 7.34 14.84 -0.54
C LEU A 26 8.57 13.97 -0.88
N GLU A 27 9.55 14.50 -1.61
CA GLU A 27 10.83 13.81 -1.83
C GLU A 27 11.60 13.56 -0.52
N LEU A 28 11.63 14.55 0.38
CA LEU A 28 12.29 14.42 1.67
C LEU A 28 11.62 13.36 2.55
N ILE A 29 10.29 13.38 2.59
CA ILE A 29 9.46 12.40 3.32
C ILE A 29 9.67 11.01 2.72
N ARG A 30 9.69 10.88 1.39
CA ARG A 30 9.98 9.62 0.69
C ARG A 30 11.38 9.09 1.03
N LYS A 31 12.39 9.96 1.02
CA LYS A 31 13.78 9.62 1.37
C LYS A 31 13.93 9.24 2.85
N TYR A 32 13.26 9.95 3.75
CA TYR A 32 13.25 9.65 5.18
C TYR A 32 12.55 8.31 5.47
N LYS A 33 11.38 8.06 4.86
CA LYS A 33 10.65 6.77 4.98
C LYS A 33 11.50 5.60 4.46
N TYR A 34 12.18 5.78 3.33
CA TYR A 34 13.11 4.77 2.81
C TYR A 34 14.28 4.51 3.77
N SER A 35 14.88 5.57 4.34
CA SER A 35 15.97 5.45 5.30
C SER A 35 15.54 4.81 6.63
N LYS A 36 14.33 5.11 7.12
CA LYS A 36 13.75 4.52 8.34
C LYS A 36 13.40 3.04 8.11
N GLY A 37 12.85 2.69 6.94
CA GLY A 37 12.65 1.29 6.53
C GLY A 37 13.96 0.50 6.44
N LEU A 38 15.04 1.12 5.94
CA LEU A 38 16.38 0.52 5.90
C LEU A 38 16.97 0.35 7.31
N LEU A 39 16.72 1.30 8.22
CA LEU A 39 17.12 1.20 9.63
C LEU A 39 16.38 0.08 10.38
N LEU A 40 15.08 -0.09 10.13
CA LEU A 40 14.29 -1.19 10.70
C LEU A 40 14.70 -2.56 10.11
N MET A 41 14.99 -2.64 8.80
CA MET A 41 15.60 -3.84 8.19
C MET A 41 16.95 -4.19 8.83
N ASN A 42 17.78 -3.19 9.15
CA ASN A 42 19.08 -3.41 9.81
C ASN A 42 18.94 -3.93 11.25
N GLN A 43 17.87 -3.55 11.96
CA GLN A 43 17.58 -4.08 13.30
C GLN A 43 17.11 -5.54 13.26
N GLU A 44 16.35 -5.95 12.25
CA GLU A 44 15.95 -7.36 12.05
C GLU A 44 17.12 -8.29 11.67
N THR A 45 18.21 -7.76 11.12
CA THR A 45 19.38 -8.57 10.73
C THR A 45 20.31 -8.95 11.88
N GLN A 46 20.14 -8.36 13.08
CA GLN A 46 20.92 -8.75 14.26
C GLN A 46 20.49 -10.15 14.73
N GLY A 47 21.33 -11.16 14.45
CA GLY A 47 21.11 -12.56 14.84
C GLY A 47 20.87 -13.53 13.68
N LEU A 48 20.79 -13.05 12.43
CA LEU A 48 20.64 -13.91 11.26
C LEU A 48 21.97 -14.52 10.82
N SER A 49 21.94 -15.79 10.41
CA SER A 49 23.10 -16.45 9.80
C SER A 49 23.42 -15.83 8.44
N LYS A 50 24.68 -15.95 8.00
CA LYS A 50 25.10 -15.51 6.64
C LYS A 50 24.22 -16.10 5.53
N GLN A 51 23.73 -17.32 5.73
CA GLN A 51 22.82 -17.98 4.79
C GLN A 51 21.44 -17.32 4.76
N GLN A 52 20.90 -16.93 5.92
CA GLN A 52 19.62 -16.22 6.01
C GLN A 52 19.71 -14.82 5.38
N ILE A 53 20.83 -14.11 5.58
CA ILE A 53 21.08 -12.81 4.94
C ILE A 53 21.07 -12.96 3.41
N LYS A 54 21.87 -13.90 2.88
CA LYS A 54 21.94 -14.16 1.43
C LYS A 54 20.58 -14.59 0.84
N SER A 55 19.81 -15.37 1.60
CA SER A 55 18.44 -15.76 1.25
C SER A 55 17.51 -14.55 1.14
N ARG A 56 17.54 -13.63 2.14
CA ARG A 56 16.78 -12.37 2.10
C ARG A 56 17.20 -11.47 0.93
N GLU A 57 18.49 -11.32 0.68
CA GLU A 57 19.01 -10.54 -0.45
C GLU A 57 18.53 -11.10 -1.79
N THR A 58 18.54 -12.43 -1.94
CA THR A 58 18.10 -13.09 -3.18
C THR A 58 16.60 -12.90 -3.39
N ARG A 59 15.80 -13.06 -2.32
CA ARG A 59 14.37 -12.77 -2.34
C ARG A 59 14.09 -11.31 -2.74
N ALA A 60 14.84 -10.36 -2.18
CA ALA A 60 14.73 -8.94 -2.53
C ALA A 60 15.15 -8.64 -3.98
N LYS A 61 16.17 -9.31 -4.52
CA LYS A 61 16.57 -9.18 -5.94
C LYS A 61 15.49 -9.65 -6.89
N ILE A 62 14.91 -10.83 -6.63
CA ILE A 62 13.79 -11.38 -7.41
C ILE A 62 12.63 -10.40 -7.39
N PHE A 63 12.33 -9.85 -6.22
CA PHE A 63 11.32 -8.83 -6.07
C PHE A 63 11.64 -7.60 -6.92
N GLN A 64 12.76 -6.92 -6.70
CA GLN A 64 13.07 -5.69 -7.45
C GLN A 64 13.12 -5.91 -8.98
N ALA A 65 13.54 -7.08 -9.45
CA ALA A 65 13.51 -7.44 -10.86
C ALA A 65 12.08 -7.45 -11.43
N ALA A 66 11.15 -8.14 -10.78
CA ALA A 66 9.75 -8.12 -11.17
C ALA A 66 9.17 -6.69 -11.21
N LYS A 67 9.62 -5.80 -10.32
CA LYS A 67 9.09 -4.44 -10.19
C LYS A 67 9.51 -3.62 -11.38
N ARG A 68 10.79 -3.77 -11.77
CA ARG A 68 11.34 -3.13 -12.97
C ARG A 68 10.68 -3.65 -14.24
N ILE A 69 10.38 -4.94 -14.34
CA ILE A 69 9.66 -5.50 -15.49
C ILE A 69 8.26 -4.89 -15.58
N LEU A 70 7.50 -4.89 -14.49
CA LEU A 70 6.16 -4.31 -14.45
C LEU A 70 6.16 -2.83 -14.86
N GLN A 71 7.06 -2.03 -14.28
CA GLN A 71 7.14 -0.60 -14.56
C GLN A 71 7.59 -0.27 -16.00
N LYS A 72 8.43 -1.10 -16.61
CA LYS A 72 9.00 -0.82 -17.94
C LYS A 72 8.27 -1.49 -19.10
N GLN A 73 7.71 -2.67 -18.87
CA GLN A 73 7.25 -3.58 -19.92
C GLN A 73 5.82 -4.09 -19.71
N GLY A 74 5.18 -3.77 -18.58
CA GLY A 74 3.82 -4.19 -18.27
C GLY A 74 3.71 -5.62 -17.72
N TYR A 75 2.48 -6.05 -17.45
CA TYR A 75 2.22 -7.35 -16.83
C TYR A 75 2.44 -8.53 -17.79
N GLU A 76 2.16 -8.36 -19.09
CA GLU A 76 2.37 -9.40 -20.09
C GLU A 76 3.82 -9.94 -20.12
N GLN A 77 4.80 -9.07 -19.89
CA GLN A 77 6.22 -9.45 -19.86
C GLN A 77 6.66 -10.02 -18.50
N LEU A 78 5.78 -10.06 -17.51
CA LEU A 78 6.07 -10.62 -16.20
C LEU A 78 5.97 -12.16 -16.21
N SER A 79 7.06 -12.80 -16.62
CA SER A 79 7.25 -14.26 -16.56
C SER A 79 8.35 -14.65 -15.57
N ILE A 80 8.27 -15.84 -14.97
CA ILE A 80 9.31 -16.36 -14.06
C ILE A 80 10.68 -16.33 -14.74
N LYS A 81 10.74 -16.68 -16.04
CA LYS A 81 11.95 -16.63 -16.84
C LYS A 81 12.54 -15.21 -16.89
N ASN A 82 11.74 -14.22 -17.29
CA ASN A 82 12.20 -12.83 -17.41
C ASN A 82 12.63 -12.28 -16.04
N ILE A 83 11.92 -12.65 -14.96
CA ILE A 83 12.27 -12.25 -13.59
C ILE A 83 13.61 -12.84 -13.18
N CYS A 84 13.85 -14.14 -13.44
CA CYS A 84 15.12 -14.79 -13.16
C CYS A 84 16.28 -14.16 -13.91
N GLU A 85 16.09 -13.86 -15.21
CA GLU A 85 17.07 -13.20 -16.06
C GLU A 85 17.41 -11.79 -15.55
N GLU A 86 16.39 -10.98 -15.26
CA GLU A 86 16.56 -9.61 -14.72
C GLU A 86 17.16 -9.59 -13.29
N ALA A 87 16.86 -10.59 -12.46
CA ALA A 87 17.39 -10.72 -11.11
C ALA A 87 18.81 -11.33 -11.06
N GLY A 88 19.27 -11.96 -12.15
CA GLY A 88 20.51 -12.73 -12.18
C GLY A 88 20.46 -13.98 -11.30
N VAL A 89 19.32 -14.68 -11.24
CA VAL A 89 19.14 -15.90 -10.44
C VAL A 89 18.66 -17.06 -11.31
N SER A 90 18.79 -18.30 -10.81
CA SER A 90 18.26 -19.48 -11.49
C SER A 90 16.77 -19.69 -11.20
N ASN A 91 16.08 -20.45 -12.07
CA ASN A 91 14.70 -20.90 -11.81
C ASN A 91 14.57 -21.67 -10.48
N GLY A 92 15.55 -22.53 -10.15
CA GLY A 92 15.56 -23.23 -8.88
C GLY A 92 15.66 -22.28 -7.68
N SER A 93 16.45 -21.21 -7.81
CA SER A 93 16.53 -20.15 -6.80
C SER A 93 15.22 -19.39 -6.67
N PHE A 94 14.50 -19.15 -7.76
CA PHE A 94 13.16 -18.56 -7.72
C PHE A 94 12.20 -19.45 -6.93
N TYR A 95 12.07 -20.72 -7.31
CA TYR A 95 11.14 -21.65 -6.67
C TYR A 95 11.48 -21.96 -5.20
N HIS A 96 12.73 -21.74 -4.80
CA HIS A 96 13.12 -21.78 -3.39
C HIS A 96 12.49 -20.64 -2.56
N HIS A 97 12.27 -19.47 -3.15
CA HIS A 97 11.73 -18.29 -2.47
C HIS A 97 10.23 -18.05 -2.72
N PHE A 98 9.73 -18.38 -3.91
CA PHE A 98 8.36 -18.15 -4.33
C PHE A 98 7.86 -19.40 -5.07
N LYS A 99 6.82 -20.07 -4.57
CA LYS A 99 6.34 -21.31 -5.18
C LYS A 99 5.65 -21.03 -6.52
N THR A 100 5.02 -19.85 -6.62
CA THR A 100 4.30 -19.41 -7.82
C THR A 100 4.62 -17.96 -8.17
N LYS A 101 4.22 -17.54 -9.38
CA LYS A 101 4.22 -16.12 -9.75
C LYS A 101 3.30 -15.32 -8.82
N ASP A 102 2.14 -15.88 -8.47
CA ASP A 102 1.14 -15.23 -7.62
C ASP A 102 1.64 -15.02 -6.17
N ASP A 103 2.46 -15.95 -5.66
CA ASP A 103 3.15 -15.78 -4.37
C ASP A 103 4.07 -14.55 -4.39
N LEU A 104 4.81 -14.37 -5.50
CA LEU A 104 5.64 -13.18 -5.69
C LEU A 104 4.77 -11.92 -5.81
N LEU A 105 3.65 -11.95 -6.53
CA LEU A 105 2.75 -10.80 -6.64
C LEU A 105 2.15 -10.42 -5.29
N SER A 106 1.90 -11.38 -4.42
CA SER A 106 1.38 -11.12 -3.09
C SER A 106 2.39 -10.44 -2.20
N TYR A 107 3.65 -10.80 -2.37
CA TYR A 107 4.75 -10.11 -1.74
C TYR A 107 4.85 -8.63 -2.16
N TYR A 108 4.38 -8.23 -3.36
CA TYR A 108 4.25 -6.80 -3.72
C TYR A 108 3.28 -6.07 -2.83
N ILE A 109 2.07 -6.61 -2.73
CA ILE A 109 1.02 -5.99 -1.94
C ILE A 109 1.41 -5.98 -0.45
N GLU A 110 2.25 -6.91 0.00
CA GLU A 110 2.78 -6.99 1.37
C GLU A 110 4.02 -6.12 1.62
N GLU A 111 4.74 -5.70 0.59
CA GLU A 111 5.86 -4.73 0.65
C GLU A 111 5.36 -3.28 0.52
N GLN A 112 4.05 -3.05 0.65
CA GLN A 112 3.59 -1.67 0.82
C GLN A 112 4.37 -1.03 1.95
N PRO A 113 4.87 0.21 1.76
CA PRO A 113 5.53 0.94 2.82
C PRO A 113 4.65 0.85 4.06
N SER A 114 5.23 0.39 5.17
CA SER A 114 4.51 0.43 6.44
C SER A 114 3.92 1.82 6.60
N MET A 115 2.62 1.87 6.91
CA MET A 115 1.91 3.12 7.14
C MET A 115 2.74 4.00 8.07
N ASP A 116 2.61 5.32 7.91
CA ASP A 116 3.29 6.25 8.80
C ASP A 116 3.00 5.84 10.25
N PRO A 117 4.02 5.51 11.07
CA PRO A 117 3.79 5.12 12.46
C PRO A 117 2.99 6.19 13.22
N ASP A 118 3.14 7.44 12.80
CA ASP A 118 2.49 8.62 13.36
C ASP A 118 0.96 8.64 13.04
N LEU A 119 0.51 8.00 11.95
CA LEU A 119 -0.93 7.81 11.63
C LEU A 119 -1.60 6.72 12.49
N LEU A 120 -0.81 5.99 13.28
CA LEU A 120 -1.26 4.91 14.16
C LEU A 120 -1.09 5.26 15.65
N GLU A 121 -0.86 6.54 15.97
CA GLU A 121 -1.05 7.06 17.32
C GLU A 121 -2.54 6.98 17.70
N LEU A 122 -2.81 6.95 19.01
CA LEU A 122 -4.20 6.97 19.48
C LEU A 122 -4.83 8.31 19.07
N PRO A 123 -5.96 8.29 18.34
CA PRO A 123 -6.64 9.51 17.93
C PRO A 123 -7.24 10.22 19.13
N SER A 124 -7.54 11.52 19.01
CA SER A 124 -8.22 12.27 20.07
C SER A 124 -9.74 12.16 19.99
N SER A 125 -10.29 11.63 18.89
CA SER A 125 -11.73 11.58 18.66
C SER A 125 -12.14 10.50 17.65
N ALA A 126 -13.43 10.13 17.65
CA ALA A 126 -14.03 9.26 16.65
C ALA A 126 -13.85 9.79 15.20
N ALA A 127 -13.89 11.12 15.00
CA ALA A 127 -13.70 11.72 13.69
C ALA A 127 -12.28 11.51 13.15
N GLU A 128 -11.27 11.66 14.02
CA GLU A 128 -9.88 11.38 13.69
C GLU A 128 -9.66 9.89 13.41
N THR A 129 -10.29 9.00 14.16
CA THR A 129 -10.27 7.55 13.90
C THR A 129 -10.73 7.23 12.47
N LYS A 130 -11.85 7.83 12.05
CA LYS A 130 -12.40 7.62 10.70
C LYS A 130 -11.44 8.08 9.62
N GLU A 131 -10.90 9.29 9.75
CA GLU A 131 -9.99 9.84 8.75
C GLU A 131 -8.67 9.06 8.69
N ALA A 132 -8.17 8.54 9.81
CA ALA A 132 -7.00 7.67 9.84
C ALA A 132 -7.24 6.38 9.04
N ILE A 133 -8.36 5.69 9.27
CA ILE A 133 -8.74 4.47 8.52
C ILE A 133 -8.89 4.78 7.03
N ILE A 134 -9.59 5.86 6.68
CA ILE A 134 -9.77 6.27 5.28
C ILE A 134 -8.41 6.54 4.64
N SER A 135 -7.53 7.29 5.30
CA SER A 135 -6.20 7.64 4.79
C SER A 135 -5.34 6.41 4.50
N VAL A 136 -5.42 5.37 5.32
CA VAL A 136 -4.75 4.07 5.07
C VAL A 136 -5.18 3.49 3.73
N TYR A 137 -6.49 3.47 3.45
CA TYR A 137 -6.99 2.90 2.21
C TYR A 137 -6.88 3.82 0.99
N LEU A 138 -6.73 5.13 1.17
CA LEU A 138 -6.38 6.02 0.05
C LEU A 138 -4.90 5.87 -0.34
N ASN A 139 -4.01 5.66 0.61
CA ASN A 139 -2.64 5.26 0.31
C ASN A 139 -2.61 3.91 -0.43
N TYR A 140 -3.51 2.98 -0.05
CA TYR A 140 -3.68 1.72 -0.76
C TYR A 140 -4.15 1.92 -2.21
N VAL A 141 -5.12 2.81 -2.44
CA VAL A 141 -5.58 3.22 -3.79
C VAL A 141 -4.40 3.71 -4.63
N HIS A 142 -3.63 4.67 -4.12
CA HIS A 142 -2.49 5.23 -4.83
C HIS A 142 -1.46 4.14 -5.20
N TYR A 143 -1.19 3.22 -4.29
CA TYR A 143 -0.27 2.12 -4.57
C TYR A 143 -0.81 1.16 -5.66
N CYS A 144 -2.11 0.87 -5.66
CA CYS A 144 -2.74 0.06 -6.70
C CYS A 144 -2.61 0.74 -8.08
N GLU A 145 -2.79 2.07 -8.14
CA GLU A 145 -2.58 2.85 -9.35
C GLU A 145 -1.11 2.84 -9.80
N GLU A 146 -0.15 2.96 -8.87
CA GLU A 146 1.29 2.85 -9.17
C GLU A 146 1.67 1.49 -9.76
N LEU A 147 0.99 0.41 -9.34
CA LEU A 147 1.18 -0.94 -9.90
C LEU A 147 0.53 -1.12 -11.27
N GLY A 148 -0.52 -0.36 -11.55
CA GLY A 148 -1.25 -0.38 -12.80
C GLY A 148 -2.42 -1.37 -12.83
N VAL A 149 -3.48 -0.99 -13.55
CA VAL A 149 -4.75 -1.73 -13.60
C VAL A 149 -4.60 -3.16 -14.11
N GLU A 150 -3.72 -3.39 -15.10
CA GLU A 150 -3.52 -4.72 -15.68
C GLU A 150 -2.94 -5.70 -14.64
N PHE A 151 -1.96 -5.25 -13.87
CA PHE A 151 -1.41 -6.02 -12.75
C PHE A 151 -2.51 -6.34 -11.74
N MET A 152 -3.25 -5.32 -11.33
CA MET A 152 -4.26 -5.44 -10.29
C MET A 152 -5.42 -6.34 -10.72
N ALA A 153 -5.86 -6.28 -11.99
CA ALA A 153 -6.89 -7.15 -12.53
C ALA A 153 -6.47 -8.62 -12.56
N ASN A 154 -5.19 -8.91 -12.87
CA ASN A 154 -4.66 -10.27 -12.82
C ASN A 154 -4.38 -10.74 -11.38
N TYR A 155 -4.11 -9.82 -10.46
CA TYR A 155 -3.93 -10.13 -9.05
C TYR A 155 -5.27 -10.42 -8.36
N TYR A 156 -6.30 -9.60 -8.59
CA TYR A 156 -7.64 -9.69 -8.00
C TYR A 156 -8.55 -10.70 -8.71
N THR A 157 -8.17 -11.98 -8.67
CA THR A 157 -8.94 -13.09 -9.26
C THR A 157 -9.24 -14.19 -8.23
N PRO A 158 -10.41 -14.87 -8.29
CA PRO A 158 -10.71 -16.01 -7.42
C PRO A 158 -9.69 -17.16 -7.54
N LYS A 159 -8.91 -17.20 -8.62
CA LYS A 159 -7.85 -18.19 -8.82
C LYS A 159 -6.59 -17.91 -8.01
N ASN A 160 -6.38 -16.67 -7.59
CA ASN A 160 -5.22 -16.26 -6.81
C ASN A 160 -5.46 -16.62 -5.33
N GLN A 161 -4.90 -17.75 -4.90
CA GLN A 161 -5.04 -18.25 -3.53
C GLN A 161 -4.44 -17.31 -2.48
N SER A 162 -3.57 -16.39 -2.87
CA SER A 162 -3.00 -15.42 -1.94
C SER A 162 -3.99 -14.34 -1.49
N LEU A 163 -5.15 -14.22 -2.16
CA LEU A 163 -6.27 -13.41 -1.67
C LEU A 163 -7.09 -14.11 -0.58
N ASN A 164 -6.88 -15.42 -0.38
CA ASN A 164 -7.59 -16.19 0.63
C ASN A 164 -7.13 -15.76 2.04
N PRO A 165 -8.03 -15.20 2.87
CA PRO A 165 -7.66 -14.68 4.18
C PRO A 165 -7.17 -15.81 5.11
N LEU A 166 -7.59 -17.06 4.89
CA LEU A 166 -7.21 -18.22 5.71
C LEU A 166 -5.79 -18.74 5.41
N ILE A 167 -5.18 -18.32 4.31
CA ILE A 167 -3.86 -18.80 3.85
C ILE A 167 -2.75 -17.77 4.14
N ARG A 168 -3.09 -16.53 4.49
CA ARG A 168 -2.10 -15.47 4.72
C ARG A 168 -1.57 -15.51 6.16
N THR A 169 -0.33 -15.99 6.33
CA THR A 169 0.23 -16.23 7.67
C THR A 169 1.40 -15.35 8.08
N GLU A 170 1.94 -14.44 7.24
CA GLU A 170 3.28 -13.88 7.53
C GLU A 170 3.51 -12.37 7.42
N ARG A 171 2.64 -11.52 6.83
CA ARG A 171 2.92 -10.07 6.70
C ARG A 171 1.70 -9.16 6.88
N PRO A 172 1.88 -7.96 7.48
CA PRO A 172 0.78 -7.04 7.77
C PRO A 172 0.27 -6.39 6.48
N TYR A 173 -0.86 -6.89 5.99
CA TYR A 173 -1.69 -6.23 4.99
C TYR A 173 -2.37 -5.00 5.63
N PRO A 174 -2.80 -3.96 4.88
CA PRO A 174 -3.51 -2.81 5.45
C PRO A 174 -4.67 -3.20 6.39
N ILE A 175 -5.28 -4.37 6.18
CA ILE A 175 -6.31 -4.90 7.08
C ILE A 175 -5.80 -5.22 8.48
N VAL A 176 -4.60 -5.78 8.63
CA VAL A 176 -4.00 -6.09 9.93
C VAL A 176 -3.67 -4.79 10.65
N THR A 177 -3.13 -3.83 9.92
CA THR A 177 -2.85 -2.49 10.44
C THR A 177 -4.11 -1.81 10.96
N VAL A 178 -5.20 -1.84 10.19
CA VAL A 178 -6.49 -1.24 10.59
C VAL A 178 -7.15 -2.02 11.72
N HIS A 179 -7.05 -3.35 11.74
CA HIS A 179 -7.51 -4.20 12.84
C HIS A 179 -6.82 -3.81 14.16
N ASP A 180 -5.48 -3.78 14.18
CA ASP A 180 -4.69 -3.46 15.38
C ASP A 180 -4.88 -2.00 15.81
N TYR A 181 -5.10 -1.10 14.86
CA TYR A 181 -5.50 0.26 15.14
C TYR A 181 -6.86 0.31 15.84
N LEU A 182 -7.91 -0.22 15.22
CA LEU A 182 -9.27 -0.25 15.76
C LEU A 182 -9.31 -0.90 17.15
N LYS A 183 -8.60 -2.02 17.34
CA LYS A 183 -8.47 -2.67 18.65
C LYS A 183 -8.00 -1.70 19.73
N ARG A 184 -6.90 -0.98 19.49
CA ARG A 184 -6.34 0.00 20.45
C ARG A 184 -7.29 1.19 20.69
N VAL A 185 -7.98 1.67 19.66
CA VAL A 185 -8.94 2.77 19.78
C VAL A 185 -10.20 2.36 20.56
N ILE A 186 -10.66 1.11 20.40
CA ILE A 186 -11.77 0.54 21.18
C ILE A 186 -11.36 0.33 22.64
N GLU A 187 -10.20 -0.28 22.88
CA GLU A 187 -9.69 -0.56 24.24
C GLU A 187 -9.43 0.72 25.06
N SER A 188 -9.13 1.83 24.40
CA SER A 188 -8.97 3.15 25.04
C SER A 188 -10.27 3.91 25.26
N GLY A 189 -11.40 3.41 24.74
CA GLY A 189 -12.73 4.02 24.91
C GLY A 189 -12.96 5.27 24.07
N ILE A 190 -12.11 5.56 23.08
CA ILE A 190 -12.29 6.71 22.16
C ILE A 190 -13.53 6.50 21.27
N ILE A 191 -13.81 5.25 20.91
CA ILE A 191 -15.00 4.84 20.17
C ILE A 191 -15.72 3.70 20.88
N SER A 192 -17.00 3.53 20.60
CA SER A 192 -17.80 2.38 21.03
C SER A 192 -18.66 1.94 19.85
N PRO A 193 -18.13 1.10 18.94
CA PRO A 193 -18.83 0.70 17.74
C PRO A 193 -20.04 -0.17 18.07
N SER A 194 -21.05 -0.13 17.20
CA SER A 194 -22.25 -0.97 17.31
C SER A 194 -22.07 -2.43 16.89
N ALA A 195 -20.90 -2.78 16.34
CA ALA A 195 -20.55 -4.13 15.85
C ALA A 195 -19.22 -4.59 16.46
N ASP A 196 -18.92 -5.89 16.37
CA ASP A 196 -17.66 -6.42 16.86
C ASP A 196 -16.48 -6.14 15.91
N LEU A 197 -15.25 -6.24 16.44
CA LEU A 197 -14.04 -5.91 15.68
C LEU A 197 -13.83 -6.80 14.44
N GLU A 198 -14.24 -8.07 14.51
CA GLU A 198 -14.04 -9.02 13.42
C GLU A 198 -14.99 -8.74 12.27
N ASP A 199 -16.26 -8.45 12.57
CA ASP A 199 -17.26 -8.01 11.61
C ASP A 199 -16.84 -6.69 10.97
N ILE A 200 -16.38 -5.71 11.77
CA ILE A 200 -15.92 -4.41 11.26
C ILE A 200 -14.78 -4.56 10.26
N THR A 201 -13.78 -5.37 10.60
CA THR A 201 -12.63 -5.58 9.72
C THR A 201 -13.01 -6.40 8.50
N THR A 202 -13.88 -7.40 8.63
CA THR A 202 -14.41 -8.15 7.50
C THR A 202 -15.16 -7.25 6.51
N ASP A 203 -16.03 -6.36 7.00
CA ASP A 203 -16.77 -5.40 6.17
C ASP A 203 -15.84 -4.41 5.47
N ILE A 204 -14.91 -3.81 6.19
CA ILE A 204 -13.90 -2.92 5.61
C ILE A 204 -13.14 -3.65 4.49
N ARG A 205 -12.74 -4.90 4.71
CA ARG A 205 -12.05 -5.72 3.70
C ARG A 205 -12.94 -5.92 2.47
N MET A 206 -14.22 -6.25 2.64
CA MET A 206 -15.14 -6.42 1.51
C MET A 206 -15.33 -5.12 0.73
N ILE A 207 -15.46 -3.98 1.41
CA ILE A 207 -15.55 -2.65 0.78
C ILE A 207 -14.30 -2.36 -0.05
N VAL A 208 -13.11 -2.58 0.51
CA VAL A 208 -11.83 -2.30 -0.16
C VAL A 208 -11.66 -3.20 -1.38
N ILE A 209 -11.88 -4.51 -1.23
CA ILE A 209 -11.79 -5.48 -2.34
C ILE A 209 -12.80 -5.12 -3.44
N GLY A 210 -14.04 -4.77 -3.07
CA GLY A 210 -15.08 -4.38 -4.02
C GLY A 210 -14.68 -3.15 -4.83
N ASN A 211 -14.10 -2.14 -4.19
CA ASN A 211 -13.63 -0.93 -4.89
C ASN A 211 -12.46 -1.23 -5.86
N VAL A 212 -11.49 -2.05 -5.44
CA VAL A 212 -10.38 -2.45 -6.33
C VAL A 212 -10.92 -3.24 -7.53
N PHE A 213 -11.85 -4.16 -7.29
CA PHE A 213 -12.43 -5.01 -8.32
C PHE A 213 -13.24 -4.19 -9.33
N GLU A 214 -14.07 -3.25 -8.86
CA GLU A 214 -14.82 -2.33 -9.72
C GLU A 214 -13.89 -1.47 -10.60
N TRP A 215 -12.81 -0.95 -10.02
CA TRP A 215 -11.79 -0.21 -10.78
C TRP A 215 -11.12 -1.06 -11.84
N CYS A 216 -10.77 -2.31 -11.53
CA CYS A 216 -10.21 -3.27 -12.48
C CYS A 216 -11.19 -3.62 -13.61
N LEU A 217 -12.47 -3.88 -13.27
CA LEU A 217 -13.52 -4.18 -14.25
C LEU A 217 -13.74 -3.04 -15.24
N LYS A 218 -13.58 -1.81 -14.80
CA LYS A 218 -13.68 -0.60 -15.63
C LYS A 218 -12.36 -0.20 -16.29
N SER A 219 -11.38 -1.10 -16.35
CA SER A 219 -10.09 -0.85 -16.99
C SER A 219 -9.37 0.40 -16.47
N GLY A 220 -9.62 0.77 -15.22
CA GLY A 220 -9.01 1.91 -14.56
C GLY A 220 -9.83 3.21 -14.63
N ASP A 221 -10.95 3.23 -15.37
CA ASP A 221 -11.73 4.44 -15.64
C ASP A 221 -12.71 4.81 -14.51
N ALA A 222 -12.81 4.01 -13.45
CA ALA A 222 -13.65 4.32 -12.29
C ALA A 222 -13.00 5.39 -11.40
N ASP A 223 -13.82 6.22 -10.74
CA ASP A 223 -13.39 7.12 -9.66
C ASP A 223 -12.98 6.30 -8.41
N PHE A 224 -11.78 5.72 -8.46
CA PHE A 224 -11.33 4.75 -7.47
C PHE A 224 -11.16 5.37 -6.09
N GLU A 225 -10.45 6.49 -6.00
CA GLU A 225 -10.25 7.23 -4.76
C GLU A 225 -11.57 7.72 -4.17
N GLY A 226 -12.43 8.34 -5.00
CA GLY A 226 -13.72 8.87 -4.57
C GLY A 226 -14.69 7.78 -4.12
N ASN A 227 -14.73 6.65 -4.82
CA ASN A 227 -15.54 5.49 -4.42
C ASN A 227 -15.04 4.88 -3.10
N MET A 228 -13.72 4.72 -2.94
CA MET A 228 -13.11 4.22 -1.71
C MET A 228 -13.46 5.11 -0.51
N ARG A 229 -13.21 6.43 -0.63
CA ARG A 229 -13.52 7.41 0.42
C ARG A 229 -15.01 7.40 0.75
N ARG A 230 -15.90 7.47 -0.24
CA ARG A 230 -17.35 7.52 -0.03
C ARG A 230 -17.89 6.28 0.66
N SER A 231 -17.42 5.10 0.25
CA SER A 231 -17.92 3.81 0.77
C SER A 231 -17.48 3.60 2.22
N LEU A 232 -16.19 3.84 2.52
CA LEU A 232 -15.67 3.76 3.88
C LEU A 232 -16.29 4.81 4.80
N THR A 233 -16.43 6.06 4.34
CA THR A 233 -17.06 7.13 5.13
C THR A 233 -18.49 6.76 5.53
N THR A 234 -19.29 6.28 4.57
CA THR A 234 -20.69 5.87 4.82
C THR A 234 -20.74 4.74 5.85
N TYR A 235 -19.91 3.72 5.68
CA TYR A 235 -19.85 2.58 6.59
C TYR A 235 -19.45 2.99 8.02
N LEU A 236 -18.33 3.72 8.15
CA LEU A 236 -17.81 4.13 9.45
C LEU A 236 -18.76 5.09 10.19
N ASN A 237 -19.47 5.98 9.47
CA ASN A 237 -20.49 6.84 10.08
C ASN A 237 -21.70 6.08 10.62
N GLY A 238 -21.98 4.88 10.10
CA GLY A 238 -23.03 4.01 10.62
C GLY A 238 -22.61 3.24 11.87
N LEU A 239 -21.30 3.12 12.15
CA LEU A 239 -20.77 2.32 13.25
C LEU A 239 -20.52 3.11 14.55
N PHE A 240 -19.95 4.30 14.45
CA PHE A 240 -19.58 5.20 15.57
C PHE A 240 -19.34 6.62 15.09
#